data_AF-A0A6P7GCK4-F1
#
_entry.id   AF-A0A6P7GCK4-F1
#
_cell.length_a   1.000
_cell.length_b   1.000
_cell.length_c   1.000
_cell.angle_alpha   90.00
_cell.angle_beta   90.00
_cell.angle_gamma   90.00
#
_symmetry.space_group_name_H-M   'P 1'
#
loop_
_entity.id
_entity.type
_entity.pdbx_description
1 polymer ?
#
loop_
_entity_poly.entity_id
_entity_poly.type
_entity_poly.pdbx_seq_one_letter_code
_entity_poly.pdbx_strand_id
1 'polypeptide(L)'
;MAVPGGNNKGPCYWCFKAVKWIPVLFIVTIVVWSYYAYVIQLCLLTVDDLPRRIFYLIFFHMFFFMFFWSYWQTIFTDIGRVPSKGDLPGMGRFHILFLFFVAVMFAISLLSLFGYHCYLVIENRTTLEAFRPPNFRDVGPDKYGFHIGRYKNFQEVFGDDPMKWFFPLDTSLGNGLEYPVHSRLQPSTYRSMDITPNSEGDGITFAQRQMEEDLEGLLHVNYEDEHDSV
;
A
#
# COMPACT_ATOMS: atom_id res chain seq x y z
N MET A 1 40.77 60.50 3.44
CA MET A 1 40.14 60.06 4.71
C MET A 1 39.25 58.87 4.38
N ALA A 2 39.59 57.67 4.85
CA ALA A 2 38.77 56.48 4.65
C ALA A 2 37.60 56.52 5.66
N VAL A 3 36.38 56.40 5.16
CA VAL A 3 35.17 56.24 5.99
C VAL A 3 35.07 54.75 6.33
N PRO A 4 35.15 54.34 7.61
CA PRO A 4 34.93 52.95 7.98
C PRO A 4 33.45 52.61 7.88
N GLY A 5 33.07 51.88 6.83
CA GLY A 5 31.72 51.33 6.66
C GLY A 5 31.47 50.21 7.66
N GLY A 6 30.89 50.55 8.82
CA GLY A 6 30.42 49.59 9.81
C GLY A 6 29.30 48.72 9.25
N ASN A 7 29.57 47.42 9.08
CA ASN A 7 28.65 46.41 8.58
C ASN A 7 27.66 45.97 9.68
N ASN A 8 26.81 46.89 10.15
CA ASN A 8 25.79 46.59 11.16
C ASN A 8 24.60 45.89 10.51
N LYS A 9 24.74 44.58 10.28
CA LYS A 9 23.63 43.73 9.83
C LYS A 9 22.65 43.54 10.98
N GLY A 10 21.48 44.16 10.89
CA GLY A 10 20.44 44.08 11.94
C GLY A 10 19.93 42.65 12.19
N PRO A 11 19.29 42.40 13.35
CA PRO A 11 18.83 41.06 13.77
C PRO A 11 17.90 40.37 12.77
N CYS A 12 17.15 41.15 11.98
CA CYS A 12 16.27 40.66 10.92
C CYS A 12 17.05 39.93 9.81
N TYR A 13 18.26 40.37 9.44
CA TYR A 13 19.12 39.71 8.44
C TYR A 13 19.55 38.30 8.89
N TRP A 14 19.89 38.15 10.17
CA TRP A 14 20.27 36.86 10.74
C TRP A 14 19.08 35.90 10.84
N CYS A 15 17.88 36.42 11.12
CA CYS A 15 16.66 35.63 11.16
C CYS A 15 16.30 35.08 9.77
N PHE A 16 16.30 35.91 8.73
CA PHE A 16 16.10 35.45 7.35
C PHE A 16 17.17 34.47 6.87
N LYS A 17 18.43 34.67 7.29
CA LYS A 17 19.51 33.72 7.03
C LYS A 17 19.22 32.38 7.70
N ALA A 18 18.81 32.37 8.97
CA ALA A 18 18.50 31.15 9.71
C ALA A 18 17.32 30.37 9.10
N VAL A 19 16.26 31.06 8.69
CA VAL A 19 15.08 30.41 8.07
C VAL A 19 15.46 29.68 6.77
N LYS A 20 16.40 30.19 5.98
CA LYS A 20 16.90 29.50 4.77
C LYS A 20 17.65 28.20 5.08
N TRP A 21 18.19 28.02 6.29
CA TRP A 21 18.89 26.80 6.69
C TRP A 21 17.95 25.71 7.25
N ILE A 22 16.71 26.04 7.60
CA ILE A 22 15.75 25.08 8.16
C ILE A 22 15.57 23.84 7.26
N PRO A 23 15.36 23.97 5.93
CA PRO A 23 15.20 22.79 5.07
C PRO A 23 16.49 21.96 4.96
N VAL A 24 17.64 22.63 4.95
CA VAL A 24 18.96 21.98 4.89
C VAL A 24 19.20 21.16 6.15
N LEU A 25 18.88 21.72 7.32
CA LEU A 25 18.99 21.03 8.61
C LEU A 25 18.04 19.83 8.68
N PHE A 26 16.80 19.97 8.20
CA PHE A 26 15.83 18.87 8.19
C PHE A 26 16.33 17.67 7.37
N ILE A 27 16.83 17.91 6.15
CA ILE A 27 17.40 16.85 5.31
C ILE A 27 18.62 16.22 5.97
N VAL A 28 19.51 17.03 6.55
CA VAL A 28 20.69 16.51 7.28
C VAL A 28 20.26 15.64 8.46
N THR A 29 19.24 16.03 9.23
CA THR A 29 18.73 15.25 10.36
C THR A 29 18.21 13.89 9.91
N ILE A 30 17.40 13.84 8.85
CA ILE A 30 16.88 12.57 8.30
C ILE A 30 18.03 11.67 7.82
N VAL A 31 18.99 12.24 7.11
CA VAL A 31 20.14 11.48 6.57
C VAL A 31 20.97 10.88 7.71
N VAL A 32 21.28 11.67 8.75
CA VAL A 32 22.03 11.18 9.92
C VAL A 32 21.27 10.07 10.65
N TRP A 33 19.97 10.23 10.84
CA TRP A 33 19.14 9.20 11.47
C TRP A 33 19.10 7.91 10.63
N SER A 34 18.93 8.03 9.32
CA SER A 34 18.91 6.88 8.41
C SER A 34 20.25 6.14 8.37
N TYR A 35 21.37 6.87 8.44
CA TYR A 35 22.71 6.30 8.56
C TYR A 35 22.86 5.50 9.87
N TYR A 36 22.43 6.08 10.99
CA TYR A 36 22.46 5.39 12.29
C TYR A 36 21.64 4.10 12.26
N ALA A 37 20.39 4.17 11.79
CA ALA A 37 19.51 3.01 11.71
C ALA A 37 20.09 1.91 10.80
N TYR A 38 20.62 2.27 9.64
CA TYR A 38 21.18 1.28 8.71
C TYR A 38 22.49 0.66 9.24
N VAL A 39 23.45 1.47 9.67
CA VAL A 39 24.78 0.96 10.06
C VAL A 39 24.73 0.25 11.40
N ILE A 40 24.07 0.83 12.40
CA ILE A 40 24.05 0.26 13.75
C ILE A 40 22.95 -0.80 13.85
N GLN A 41 21.71 -0.47 13.51
CA GLN A 41 20.59 -1.36 13.77
C GLN A 41 20.55 -2.55 12.81
N LEU A 42 20.75 -2.31 11.51
CA LEU A 42 20.70 -3.38 10.51
C LEU A 42 22.05 -4.08 10.39
N CYS A 43 23.12 -3.36 10.06
CA CYS A 43 24.40 -4.01 9.74
C CYS A 43 25.12 -4.59 10.97
N LEU A 44 25.11 -3.93 12.13
CA LEU A 44 25.82 -4.43 13.31
C LEU A 44 24.97 -5.35 14.20
N LEU A 45 23.68 -5.04 14.38
CA LEU A 45 22.82 -5.79 15.32
C LEU A 45 21.94 -6.87 14.67
N THR A 46 21.70 -6.82 13.35
CA THR A 46 20.80 -7.77 12.66
C THR A 46 21.55 -8.75 11.74
N VAL A 47 22.71 -8.37 11.19
CA VAL A 47 23.49 -9.22 10.28
C VAL A 47 24.64 -9.90 11.03
N ASP A 48 24.47 -11.19 11.33
CA ASP A 48 25.47 -12.01 12.03
C ASP A 48 26.65 -12.42 11.12
N ASP A 49 26.40 -12.60 9.81
CA ASP A 49 27.40 -12.98 8.82
C ASP A 49 28.43 -11.87 8.57
N LEU A 50 29.67 -12.07 9.04
CA LEU A 50 30.81 -11.17 8.81
C LEU A 50 31.02 -10.75 7.34
N PRO A 51 31.12 -11.67 6.36
CA PRO A 51 31.39 -11.29 4.97
C PRO A 51 30.21 -10.53 4.34
N ARG A 52 28.97 -10.90 4.67
CA ARG A 52 27.76 -10.23 4.19
C ARG A 52 27.65 -8.81 4.76
N ARG A 53 27.97 -8.64 6.04
CA ARG A 53 28.01 -7.34 6.72
C ARG A 53 29.03 -6.40 6.08
N ILE A 54 30.24 -6.89 5.80
CA ILE A 54 31.30 -6.10 5.14
C ILE A 54 30.83 -5.65 3.75
N PHE A 55 30.23 -6.55 2.97
CA PHE A 55 29.71 -6.21 1.65
C PHE A 55 28.64 -5.10 1.69
N TYR A 56 27.65 -5.22 2.57
CA TYR A 56 26.60 -4.20 2.73
C TYR A 56 27.15 -2.86 3.22
N LEU A 57 28.14 -2.86 4.12
CA LEU A 57 28.77 -1.62 4.59
C LEU A 57 29.56 -0.92 3.48
N ILE A 58 30.34 -1.65 2.68
CA ILE A 58 31.11 -1.07 1.58
C ILE A 58 30.19 -0.42 0.54
N PHE A 59 29.16 -1.17 0.10
CA PHE A 59 28.22 -0.66 -0.89
C PHE A 59 27.49 0.57 -0.35
N PHE A 60 26.97 0.50 0.87
CA PHE A 60 26.27 1.63 1.50
C PHE A 60 27.15 2.87 1.65
N HIS A 61 28.41 2.73 2.08
CA HIS A 61 29.32 3.88 2.22
C HIS A 61 29.68 4.51 0.88
N MET A 62 29.78 3.73 -0.20
CA MET A 62 29.98 4.27 -1.55
C MET A 62 28.81 5.18 -1.96
N PHE A 63 27.57 4.74 -1.78
CA PHE A 63 26.39 5.58 -2.08
C PHE A 63 26.26 6.76 -1.13
N PHE A 64 26.53 6.56 0.16
CA PHE A 64 26.47 7.64 1.14
C PHE A 64 27.50 8.74 0.85
N PHE A 65 28.72 8.36 0.48
CA PHE A 65 29.76 9.31 0.07
C PHE A 65 29.36 10.07 -1.20
N MET A 66 28.87 9.36 -2.22
CA MET A 66 28.39 9.99 -3.45
C MET A 66 27.25 10.97 -3.17
N PHE A 67 26.28 10.57 -2.34
CA PHE A 67 25.18 11.42 -1.92
C PHE A 67 25.66 12.66 -1.17
N PHE A 68 26.53 12.50 -0.16
CA PHE A 68 27.06 13.61 0.63
C PHE A 68 27.86 14.57 -0.24
N TRP A 69 28.67 14.04 -1.16
CA TRP A 69 29.45 14.82 -2.11
C TRP A 69 28.55 15.66 -3.02
N SER A 70 27.56 15.03 -3.68
CA SER A 70 26.60 15.73 -4.54
C SER A 70 25.77 16.75 -3.76
N TYR A 71 25.36 16.43 -2.53
CA TYR A 71 24.62 17.34 -1.66
C TYR A 71 25.48 18.55 -1.25
N TRP A 72 26.73 18.31 -0.86
CA TRP A 72 27.69 19.35 -0.51
C TRP A 72 27.92 20.31 -1.68
N GLN A 73 28.19 19.79 -2.87
CA GLN A 73 28.33 20.59 -4.08
C GLN A 73 27.06 21.42 -4.33
N THR A 74 25.87 20.83 -4.18
CA THR A 74 24.59 21.55 -4.41
C THR A 74 24.35 22.69 -3.41
N ILE A 75 24.72 22.50 -2.13
CA ILE A 75 24.51 23.51 -1.07
C ILE A 75 25.54 24.64 -1.14
N PHE A 76 26.80 24.32 -1.46
CA PHE A 76 27.91 25.27 -1.40
C PHE A 76 28.34 25.83 -2.77
N THR A 77 27.80 25.33 -3.88
CA THR A 77 28.04 25.96 -5.19
C THR A 77 27.37 27.32 -5.22
N ASP A 78 28.19 28.36 -5.37
CA ASP A 78 27.71 29.71 -5.57
C ASP A 78 26.91 29.80 -6.88
N ILE A 79 25.65 30.19 -6.76
CA ILE A 79 24.77 30.39 -7.91
C ILE A 79 25.33 31.56 -8.71
N GLY A 80 25.80 31.29 -9.93
CA GLY A 80 26.38 32.27 -10.84
C GLY A 80 25.61 33.59 -10.82
N ARG A 81 26.31 34.70 -10.59
CA ARG A 81 25.72 36.03 -10.64
C ARG A 81 25.36 36.35 -12.09
N VAL A 82 24.09 36.62 -12.33
CA VAL A 82 23.56 37.12 -13.61
C VAL A 82 24.29 38.42 -13.98
N PRO A 83 24.73 38.59 -15.24
CA PRO A 83 25.39 39.82 -15.66
C PRO A 83 24.44 41.01 -15.51
N SER A 84 24.92 42.08 -14.86
CA SER A 84 24.18 43.32 -14.70
C SER A 84 23.95 43.97 -16.07
N LYS A 85 22.73 43.83 -16.61
CA LYS A 85 22.03 44.84 -17.42
C LYS A 85 20.59 44.38 -17.68
N GLY A 86 19.65 44.99 -16.96
CA GLY A 86 18.46 45.51 -17.64
C GLY A 86 17.13 44.77 -17.53
N ASP A 87 16.95 43.68 -16.77
CA ASP A 87 15.61 43.21 -16.44
C ASP A 87 15.56 42.49 -15.08
N LEU A 88 14.44 42.67 -14.38
CA LEU A 88 14.35 42.54 -12.93
C LEU A 88 14.63 41.13 -12.36
N PRO A 89 15.21 41.05 -11.14
CA PRO A 89 16.00 39.92 -10.67
C PRO A 89 15.34 39.16 -9.50
N GLY A 90 15.60 37.85 -9.39
CA GLY A 90 15.47 37.12 -8.12
C GLY A 90 14.10 36.52 -7.76
N MET A 91 13.01 36.92 -8.43
CA MET A 91 11.65 36.37 -8.18
C MET A 91 11.58 34.86 -8.48
N GLY A 92 12.17 34.41 -9.60
CA GLY A 92 12.20 32.98 -9.97
C GLY A 92 12.89 32.06 -8.93
N ARG A 93 13.79 32.58 -8.09
CA ARG A 93 14.59 31.77 -7.15
C ARG A 93 13.79 31.30 -5.93
N PHE A 94 12.85 32.10 -5.45
CA PHE A 94 11.92 31.67 -4.39
C PHE A 94 10.79 30.82 -4.96
N HIS A 95 10.30 31.17 -6.16
CA HIS A 95 9.27 30.37 -6.82
C HIS A 95 9.73 28.97 -7.16
N ILE A 96 10.98 28.77 -7.62
CA ILE A 96 11.49 27.41 -7.91
C ILE A 96 11.56 26.55 -6.65
N LEU A 97 12.06 27.10 -5.52
CA LEU A 97 12.10 26.36 -4.25
C LEU A 97 10.70 26.09 -3.70
N PHE A 98 9.81 27.09 -3.77
CA PHE A 98 8.41 26.94 -3.40
C PHE A 98 7.69 25.89 -4.26
N LEU A 99 7.86 25.93 -5.59
CA LEU A 99 7.32 24.93 -6.51
C LEU A 99 7.87 23.54 -6.20
N PHE A 100 9.16 23.43 -5.85
CA PHE A 100 9.76 22.15 -5.48
C PHE A 100 9.10 21.56 -4.23
N PHE A 101 8.90 22.35 -3.17
CA PHE A 101 8.21 21.87 -1.97
C PHE A 101 6.75 21.53 -2.23
N VAL A 102 6.02 22.36 -2.98
CA VAL A 102 4.63 22.08 -3.36
C VAL A 102 4.55 20.80 -4.22
N ALA A 103 5.47 20.62 -5.16
CA ALA A 103 5.56 19.42 -5.99
C ALA A 103 5.85 18.17 -5.14
N VAL A 104 6.74 18.26 -4.14
CA VAL A 104 7.02 17.14 -3.22
C VAL A 104 5.80 16.80 -2.36
N MET A 105 5.13 17.80 -1.77
CA MET A 105 3.92 17.57 -0.97
C MET A 105 2.80 16.94 -1.81
N PHE A 106 2.64 17.40 -3.05
CA PHE A 106 1.67 16.85 -3.99
C PHE A 106 2.06 15.45 -4.47
N ALA A 107 3.35 15.20 -4.75
CA ALA A 107 3.85 13.89 -5.14
C ALA A 107 3.63 12.84 -4.04
N ILE A 108 3.88 13.18 -2.78
CA ILE A 108 3.61 12.29 -1.63
C ILE A 108 2.10 11.97 -1.55
N SER A 109 1.25 12.97 -1.73
CA SER A 109 -0.21 12.81 -1.68
C SER A 109 -0.75 11.98 -2.85
N LEU A 110 -0.21 12.19 -4.06
CA LEU A 110 -0.56 11.39 -5.22
C LEU A 110 -0.04 9.96 -5.13
N LEU A 111 1.15 9.74 -4.56
CA LEU A 111 1.70 8.41 -4.39
C LEU A 111 0.86 7.58 -3.40
N SER A 112 0.41 8.19 -2.30
CA SER A 112 -0.45 7.50 -1.34
C SER A 112 -1.84 7.19 -1.93
N LEU A 113 -2.41 8.14 -2.67
CA LEU A 113 -3.69 7.94 -3.36
C LEU A 113 -3.56 6.87 -4.46
N PHE A 114 -2.54 6.96 -5.31
CA PHE A 114 -2.27 6.00 -6.36
C PHE A 114 -2.03 4.61 -5.78
N GLY A 115 -1.19 4.49 -4.74
CA GLY A 115 -0.95 3.22 -4.06
C GLY A 115 -2.21 2.61 -3.46
N TYR A 116 -3.08 3.44 -2.88
CA TYR A 116 -4.38 2.99 -2.38
C TYR A 116 -5.30 2.51 -3.50
N HIS A 117 -5.37 3.23 -4.63
CA HIS A 117 -6.14 2.79 -5.79
C HIS A 117 -5.57 1.52 -6.43
N CYS A 118 -4.25 1.35 -6.51
CA CYS A 118 -3.63 0.11 -6.95
C CYS A 118 -4.03 -1.07 -6.04
N TYR A 119 -4.03 -0.86 -4.71
CA TYR A 119 -4.53 -1.84 -3.76
C TYR A 119 -6.01 -2.16 -4.00
N LEU A 120 -6.85 -1.14 -4.22
CA LEU A 120 -8.26 -1.37 -4.52
C LEU A 120 -8.48 -2.21 -5.79
N VAL A 121 -7.73 -1.95 -6.85
CA VAL A 121 -7.77 -2.73 -8.10
C VAL A 121 -7.33 -4.17 -7.87
N ILE A 122 -6.21 -4.38 -7.16
CA ILE A 122 -5.68 -5.73 -6.90
C ILE A 122 -6.67 -6.54 -6.06
N GLU A 123 -7.35 -5.91 -5.12
CA GLU A 123 -8.30 -6.58 -4.24
C GLU A 123 -9.74 -6.64 -4.80
N ASN A 124 -9.98 -6.13 -6.02
CA ASN A 124 -11.29 -5.95 -6.64
C ASN A 124 -12.31 -5.32 -5.68
N ARG A 125 -11.98 -4.13 -5.19
CA ARG A 125 -12.85 -3.36 -4.31
C ARG A 125 -12.98 -1.93 -4.77
N THR A 126 -14.19 -1.40 -4.72
CA THR A 126 -14.38 0.04 -4.87
C THR A 126 -14.04 0.78 -3.57
N THR A 127 -13.83 2.10 -3.66
CA THR A 127 -13.62 2.95 -2.48
C THR A 127 -14.80 2.86 -1.51
N LEU A 128 -16.04 2.78 -2.01
CA LEU A 128 -17.24 2.65 -1.18
C LEU A 128 -17.30 1.30 -0.46
N GLU A 129 -16.99 0.21 -1.15
CA GLU A 129 -16.93 -1.14 -0.56
C GLU A 129 -15.83 -1.26 0.50
N ALA A 130 -14.73 -0.51 0.34
CA ALA A 130 -13.68 -0.46 1.35
C ALA A 130 -14.14 0.20 2.66
N PHE A 131 -15.10 1.14 2.61
CA PHE A 131 -15.71 1.77 3.79
C PHE A 131 -16.88 0.96 4.36
N ARG A 132 -17.67 0.34 3.49
CA ARG A 132 -18.83 -0.47 3.87
C ARG A 132 -18.86 -1.76 3.05
N PRO A 133 -18.60 -2.92 3.68
CA PRO A 133 -18.56 -4.19 2.94
C PRO A 133 -19.93 -4.50 2.33
N PRO A 134 -19.97 -5.01 1.09
CA PRO A 134 -21.20 -5.43 0.45
C PRO A 134 -21.81 -6.62 1.20
N ASN A 135 -23.13 -6.65 1.28
CA ASN A 135 -23.88 -7.70 1.95
C ASN A 135 -24.35 -8.74 0.94
N PHE A 136 -23.87 -9.97 1.08
CA PHE A 136 -24.28 -11.07 0.22
C PHE A 136 -25.41 -11.85 0.87
N ARG A 137 -26.35 -12.32 0.03
CA ARG A 137 -27.41 -13.22 0.49
C ARG A 137 -26.76 -14.47 1.10
N ASP A 138 -27.35 -14.95 2.20
CA ASP A 138 -26.98 -16.17 2.94
C ASP A 138 -25.66 -16.14 3.74
N VAL A 139 -24.70 -15.25 3.43
CA VAL A 139 -23.39 -15.19 4.11
C VAL A 139 -23.20 -13.92 4.96
N GLY A 140 -23.89 -12.84 4.62
CA GLY A 140 -23.75 -11.56 5.32
C GLY A 140 -22.69 -10.64 4.69
N PRO A 141 -22.20 -9.62 5.43
CA PRO A 141 -21.21 -8.67 4.93
C PRO A 141 -19.85 -9.33 4.67
N ASP A 142 -19.40 -9.36 3.41
CA ASP A 142 -18.10 -9.94 3.03
C ASP A 142 -17.25 -8.93 2.25
N LYS A 143 -16.05 -8.66 2.77
CA LYS A 143 -15.09 -7.73 2.18
C LYS A 143 -14.32 -8.32 1.00
N TYR A 144 -14.44 -9.62 0.74
CA TYR A 144 -13.74 -10.33 -0.33
C TYR A 144 -14.69 -10.94 -1.35
N GLY A 145 -15.96 -10.53 -1.35
CA GLY A 145 -16.96 -11.20 -2.17
C GLY A 145 -16.77 -11.08 -3.68
N PHE A 146 -16.05 -10.07 -4.17
CA PHE A 146 -15.67 -9.92 -5.59
C PHE A 146 -14.20 -10.29 -5.87
N HIS A 147 -13.47 -10.77 -4.87
CA HIS A 147 -12.06 -11.09 -5.02
C HIS A 147 -11.87 -12.49 -5.66
N ILE A 148 -11.56 -12.51 -6.97
CA ILE A 148 -11.34 -13.76 -7.74
C ILE A 148 -9.85 -14.08 -7.98
N GLY A 149 -8.95 -13.17 -7.58
CA GLY A 149 -7.51 -13.35 -7.55
C GLY A 149 -6.78 -12.15 -8.16
N ARG A 150 -5.63 -11.75 -7.60
CA ARG A 150 -4.94 -10.48 -7.92
C ARG A 150 -4.78 -10.17 -9.40
N TYR A 151 -4.34 -11.14 -10.20
CA TYR A 151 -4.14 -10.94 -11.64
C TYR A 151 -5.46 -10.83 -12.40
N LYS A 152 -6.44 -11.68 -12.06
CA LYS A 152 -7.77 -11.65 -12.67
C LYS A 152 -8.53 -10.36 -12.32
N ASN A 153 -8.43 -9.93 -11.07
CA ASN A 153 -8.97 -8.65 -10.59
C ASN A 153 -8.36 -7.47 -11.38
N PHE A 154 -7.05 -7.52 -11.64
CA PHE A 154 -6.39 -6.52 -12.47
C PHE A 154 -6.88 -6.54 -13.93
N GLN A 155 -7.07 -7.74 -14.50
CA GLN A 155 -7.62 -7.90 -15.85
C GLN A 155 -9.06 -7.41 -15.97
N GLU A 156 -9.88 -7.47 -14.91
CA GLU A 156 -11.23 -6.89 -14.97
C GLU A 156 -11.23 -5.39 -15.26
N VAL A 157 -10.21 -4.67 -14.77
CA VAL A 157 -10.09 -3.22 -14.94
C VAL A 157 -9.33 -2.86 -16.22
N PHE A 158 -8.23 -3.55 -16.51
CA PHE A 158 -7.31 -3.20 -17.61
C PHE A 158 -7.44 -4.08 -18.85
N GLY A 159 -8.19 -5.16 -18.78
CA GLY A 159 -8.37 -6.13 -19.86
C GLY A 159 -7.23 -7.15 -19.96
N ASP A 160 -7.38 -8.08 -20.91
CA ASP A 160 -6.46 -9.21 -21.07
C ASP A 160 -5.17 -8.88 -21.83
N ASP A 161 -5.19 -7.82 -22.64
CA ASP A 161 -4.08 -7.44 -23.52
C ASP A 161 -3.09 -6.50 -22.81
N PRO A 162 -1.87 -6.96 -22.46
CA PRO A 162 -0.91 -6.14 -21.70
C PRO A 162 -0.44 -4.90 -22.45
N MET A 163 -0.45 -4.95 -23.78
CA MET A 163 -0.08 -3.82 -24.63
C MET A 163 -1.06 -2.65 -24.53
N LYS A 164 -2.32 -2.91 -24.14
CA LYS A 164 -3.35 -1.87 -24.06
C LYS A 164 -3.43 -1.21 -22.67
N TRP A 165 -2.83 -1.81 -21.65
CA TRP A 165 -2.87 -1.30 -20.26
C TRP A 165 -2.32 0.11 -20.11
N PHE A 166 -1.40 0.53 -20.98
CA PHE A 166 -0.78 1.86 -20.95
C PHE A 166 -1.51 2.90 -21.81
N PHE A 167 -2.55 2.50 -22.54
CA PHE A 167 -3.31 3.40 -23.41
C PHE A 167 -4.70 3.65 -22.82
N PRO A 168 -5.23 4.88 -22.94
CA PRO A 168 -6.57 5.23 -22.45
C PRO A 168 -7.64 4.70 -23.42
N LEU A 169 -7.76 3.37 -23.46
CA LEU A 169 -8.76 2.65 -24.23
C LEU A 169 -9.69 1.94 -23.25
N ASP A 170 -10.97 1.83 -23.58
CA ASP A 170 -11.88 1.02 -22.79
C ASP A 170 -11.60 -0.45 -23.05
N THR A 171 -10.94 -1.08 -22.07
CA THR A 171 -10.55 -2.49 -22.10
C THR A 171 -11.10 -3.24 -20.89
N SER A 172 -12.01 -2.63 -20.14
CA SER A 172 -12.64 -3.26 -18.97
C SER A 172 -13.44 -4.50 -19.38
N LEU A 173 -13.41 -5.53 -18.54
CA LEU A 173 -14.15 -6.77 -18.78
C LEU A 173 -15.54 -6.69 -18.13
N GLY A 174 -16.52 -7.33 -18.75
CA GLY A 174 -17.90 -7.39 -18.25
C GLY A 174 -18.78 -6.25 -18.76
N ASN A 175 -20.02 -6.24 -18.29
CA ASN A 175 -21.06 -5.30 -18.72
C ASN A 175 -21.35 -4.21 -17.66
N GLY A 176 -20.65 -4.23 -16.52
CA GLY A 176 -20.88 -3.34 -15.39
C GLY A 176 -22.17 -3.60 -14.59
N LEU A 177 -22.93 -4.65 -14.94
CA LEU A 177 -24.17 -5.04 -14.27
C LEU A 177 -23.97 -6.31 -13.43
N GLU A 178 -23.16 -7.24 -13.93
CA GLU A 178 -22.87 -8.51 -13.26
C GLU A 178 -21.35 -8.66 -13.09
N TYR A 179 -20.95 -9.09 -11.90
CA TYR A 179 -19.55 -9.26 -11.52
C TYR A 179 -19.34 -10.66 -10.95
N PRO A 180 -18.22 -11.33 -11.28
CA PRO A 180 -17.93 -12.64 -10.74
C PRO A 180 -17.67 -12.57 -9.23
N VAL A 181 -18.27 -13.51 -8.49
CA VAL A 181 -18.15 -13.58 -7.03
C VAL A 181 -17.18 -14.67 -6.60
N HIS A 182 -16.61 -14.51 -5.40
CA HIS A 182 -15.75 -15.48 -4.77
C HIS A 182 -16.45 -16.84 -4.67
N SER A 183 -15.71 -17.94 -4.82
CA SER A 183 -16.26 -19.30 -4.89
C SER A 183 -17.09 -19.72 -3.67
N ARG A 184 -16.84 -19.08 -2.50
CA ARG A 184 -17.61 -19.31 -1.26
C ARG A 184 -19.02 -18.69 -1.29
N LEU A 185 -19.26 -17.76 -2.20
CA LEU A 185 -20.54 -17.07 -2.40
C LEU A 185 -21.30 -17.60 -3.61
N GLN A 186 -20.72 -18.58 -4.34
CA GLN A 186 -21.52 -19.31 -5.31
C GLN A 186 -22.58 -20.09 -4.53
N PRO A 187 -23.87 -19.93 -4.88
CA PRO A 187 -24.88 -20.81 -4.31
C PRO A 187 -24.43 -22.24 -4.61
N SER A 188 -24.38 -23.10 -3.59
CA SER A 188 -24.23 -24.54 -3.81
C SER A 188 -25.17 -24.88 -4.94
N THR A 189 -24.62 -25.36 -6.07
CA THR A 189 -25.41 -25.80 -7.21
C THR A 189 -26.54 -26.63 -6.64
N TYR A 190 -27.75 -26.06 -6.59
CA TYR A 190 -28.94 -26.86 -6.42
C TYR A 190 -28.86 -27.79 -7.60
N ARG A 191 -28.53 -29.06 -7.36
CA ARG A 191 -28.77 -30.08 -8.37
C ARG A 191 -30.23 -29.89 -8.70
N SER A 192 -30.52 -29.29 -9.85
CA SER A 192 -31.82 -29.43 -10.47
C SER A 192 -32.15 -30.91 -10.37
N MET A 193 -33.39 -31.23 -9.97
CA MET A 193 -33.88 -32.60 -9.77
C MET A 193 -33.72 -33.51 -11.01
N ASP A 194 -33.14 -33.01 -12.10
CA ASP A 194 -32.92 -33.71 -13.36
C ASP A 194 -31.95 -34.91 -13.29
N ILE A 195 -31.35 -35.19 -12.12
CA ILE A 195 -30.63 -36.45 -11.89
C ILE A 195 -31.05 -37.06 -10.55
N THR A 196 -32.32 -37.47 -10.46
CA THR A 196 -32.66 -38.60 -9.60
C THR A 196 -32.17 -39.89 -10.29
N PRO A 197 -31.39 -40.78 -9.64
CA PRO A 197 -31.35 -42.16 -10.11
C PRO A 197 -32.79 -42.66 -10.16
N ASN A 198 -33.17 -43.33 -11.26
CA ASN A 198 -34.53 -43.79 -11.51
C ASN A 198 -35.19 -44.27 -10.22
N SER A 199 -36.29 -43.62 -9.83
CA SER A 199 -37.10 -44.08 -8.71
C SER A 199 -37.64 -45.46 -9.09
N GLU A 200 -37.21 -46.52 -8.40
CA GLU A 200 -37.83 -47.85 -8.45
C GLU A 200 -39.17 -47.87 -7.66
N GLY A 201 -39.93 -46.78 -7.74
CA GLY A 201 -41.27 -46.68 -7.16
C GLY A 201 -42.32 -46.98 -8.22
N ASP A 202 -43.29 -47.83 -7.89
CA ASP A 202 -44.41 -48.24 -8.74
C ASP A 202 -45.45 -47.14 -8.99
N GLY A 203 -45.19 -45.90 -8.56
CA GLY A 203 -46.05 -44.73 -8.80
C GLY A 203 -47.33 -44.69 -7.96
N ILE A 204 -47.50 -45.66 -7.04
CA ILE A 204 -48.68 -45.78 -6.17
C ILE A 204 -48.28 -45.73 -4.69
N THR A 205 -47.04 -46.11 -4.37
CA THR A 205 -46.53 -46.18 -2.99
C THR A 205 -45.44 -45.13 -2.78
N PHE A 206 -45.64 -44.20 -1.85
CA PHE A 206 -44.62 -43.22 -1.45
C PHE A 206 -43.94 -43.67 -0.15
N ALA A 207 -42.61 -43.55 -0.08
CA ALA A 207 -41.87 -43.83 1.14
C ALA A 207 -42.22 -42.81 2.23
N GLN A 208 -42.94 -43.25 3.26
CA GLN A 208 -43.23 -42.44 4.43
C GLN A 208 -41.99 -42.37 5.31
N ARG A 209 -41.56 -41.14 5.66
CA ARG A 209 -40.44 -40.90 6.58
C ARG A 209 -40.70 -41.64 7.90
N GLN A 210 -39.85 -42.62 8.24
CA GLN A 210 -39.84 -43.19 9.59
C GLN A 210 -39.46 -42.07 10.57
N MET A 211 -40.37 -41.83 11.52
CA MET A 211 -40.21 -40.86 12.59
C MET A 211 -39.32 -41.50 13.67
N GLU A 212 -38.01 -41.27 13.56
CA GLU A 212 -37.02 -41.05 14.64
C GLU A 212 -37.19 -41.85 15.96
N GLU A 213 -36.45 -42.97 16.09
CA GLU A 213 -36.23 -43.70 17.36
C GLU A 213 -34.82 -43.45 17.96
N ASP A 214 -34.06 -42.47 17.45
CA ASP A 214 -32.65 -42.27 17.83
C ASP A 214 -32.44 -41.36 19.06
N LEU A 215 -33.50 -40.95 19.75
CA LEU A 215 -33.40 -40.06 20.91
C LEU A 215 -33.03 -40.78 22.22
N GLU A 216 -33.24 -42.09 22.33
CA GLU A 216 -32.95 -42.83 23.58
C GLU A 216 -31.50 -43.35 23.69
N GLY A 217 -30.75 -43.41 22.59
CA GLY A 217 -29.36 -43.88 22.59
C GLY A 217 -28.32 -42.88 23.14
N LEU A 218 -28.65 -41.59 23.18
CA LEU A 218 -27.71 -40.51 23.55
C LEU A 218 -27.73 -40.12 25.04
N LEU A 219 -28.68 -40.63 25.82
CA LEU A 219 -28.73 -40.38 27.27
C LEU A 219 -28.07 -41.47 28.12
N HIS A 220 -27.71 -42.62 27.54
CA HIS A 220 -27.17 -43.76 28.30
C HIS A 220 -25.62 -43.87 28.31
N VAL A 221 -24.89 -42.96 27.65
CA VAL A 221 -23.43 -43.09 27.47
C VAL A 221 -22.60 -42.30 28.51
N ASN A 222 -23.21 -41.41 29.31
CA ASN A 222 -22.46 -40.50 30.19
C ASN A 222 -22.69 -40.68 31.71
N TYR A 223 -23.02 -41.88 32.21
CA TYR A 223 -23.26 -42.08 33.65
C TYR A 223 -22.53 -43.24 34.35
N GLU A 224 -21.51 -43.85 33.72
CA GLU A 224 -20.75 -44.96 34.36
C GLU A 224 -19.24 -44.68 34.56
N ASP A 225 -18.79 -43.43 34.55
CA ASP A 225 -17.37 -43.09 34.80
C ASP A 225 -17.17 -42.23 36.07
N GLU A 226 -17.78 -42.62 37.18
CA GLU A 226 -17.48 -41.99 38.49
C GLU A 226 -17.68 -42.91 39.71
N HIS A 227 -17.17 -44.15 39.70
CA HIS A 227 -16.84 -44.87 40.94
C HIS A 227 -15.89 -46.04 40.68
N ASP A 228 -14.58 -45.82 40.85
CA ASP A 228 -13.66 -46.77 41.49
C ASP A 228 -12.28 -46.11 41.70
N SER A 229 -12.15 -45.41 42.84
CA SER A 229 -10.87 -45.14 43.48
C SER A 229 -10.99 -45.47 44.97
N VAL A 230 -10.63 -46.70 45.32
CA VAL A 230 -10.08 -47.12 46.62
C VAL A 230 -8.95 -48.10 46.34
#